data_AF-A0A8K1G784-F1
#
_entry.id   AF-A0A8K1G784-F1
#
_cell.length_a   1.000
_cell.length_b   1.000
_cell.length_c   1.000
_cell.angle_alpha   90.00
_cell.angle_beta   90.00
_cell.angle_gamma   90.00
#
_symmetry.space_group_name_H-M   'P 1'
#
loop_
_entity.id
_entity.type
_entity.pdbx_description
1 polymer ?
#
loop_
_entity_poly.entity_id
_entity_poly.type
_entity_poly.pdbx_seq_one_letter_code
_entity_poly.pdbx_strand_id
1 'polypeptide(L)'
;AKLSHQLFHQNAPGLVRRFHLTRDQARAIVATCPSCQQHAMPTMHAGVNPRGLSSNEVWQMDVTHIPQFGRMKYVHVSVDTFSGAVFASPHTGEKAADVIKHLLLAFSFLGIPREIKTDNGPSYASREFRDFLQRWGVKHKTGIPYSPTGQAIVERTHQNIKRVLDQQNQILKLETPQIRLARVLYTINFLNCSFEVMNPPIIRHFEGNPNLKLEKKPPVFVKDPETMRIEGPHDLITWGRGYACVLTPSGLRWVPAKWVRPYIPKASEKPVQQVKNVALRRKRKPIRPVEEERLIQPSSIREPREDDAFST
;
A
#
# COMPACT_ATOMS: atom_id res chain seq x y z
N ALA A 1 5.90 -19.95 -0.25
CA ALA A 1 4.78 -19.00 -0.08
C ALA A 1 3.91 -19.27 1.16
N LYS A 2 3.20 -20.41 1.25
CA LYS A 2 2.29 -20.73 2.37
C LYS A 2 2.96 -20.65 3.76
N LEU A 3 4.12 -21.29 3.94
CA LEU A 3 4.89 -21.22 5.19
C LEU A 3 5.25 -19.79 5.59
N SER A 4 5.68 -18.97 4.63
CA SER A 4 6.00 -17.57 4.88
C SER A 4 4.75 -16.78 5.31
N HIS A 5 3.60 -17.01 4.66
CA HIS A 5 2.32 -16.41 5.05
C HIS A 5 1.85 -16.88 6.43
N GLN A 6 2.05 -18.15 6.78
CA GLN A 6 1.72 -18.65 8.12
C GLN A 6 2.56 -17.96 9.21
N LEU A 7 3.81 -17.61 8.90
CA LEU A 7 4.71 -16.96 9.85
C LEU A 7 4.45 -15.46 9.99
N PHE A 8 4.25 -14.74 8.88
CA PHE A 8 4.22 -13.28 8.88
C PHE A 8 2.86 -12.69 8.49
N HIS A 9 1.94 -13.47 7.91
CA HIS A 9 0.65 -13.01 7.43
C HIS A 9 0.76 -11.85 6.42
N GLN A 10 1.82 -11.83 5.61
CA GLN A 10 1.97 -10.83 4.55
C GLN A 10 0.86 -10.94 3.51
N ASN A 11 0.48 -9.80 2.93
CA ASN A 11 -0.66 -9.68 2.05
C ASN A 11 -0.41 -10.29 0.65
N ALA A 12 -1.48 -10.48 -0.12
CA ALA A 12 -1.42 -11.10 -1.44
C ALA A 12 -0.43 -10.39 -2.40
N PRO A 13 -0.41 -9.04 -2.52
CA PRO A 13 0.62 -8.36 -3.31
C PRO A 13 2.06 -8.70 -2.89
N GLY A 14 2.32 -8.78 -1.58
CA GLY A 14 3.62 -9.17 -1.04
C GLY A 14 4.02 -10.59 -1.45
N LEU A 15 3.08 -11.53 -1.42
CA LEU A 15 3.29 -12.90 -1.90
C LEU A 15 3.57 -12.97 -3.40
N VAL A 16 2.85 -12.19 -4.21
CA VAL A 16 3.08 -12.08 -5.66
C VAL A 16 4.50 -11.57 -5.92
N ARG A 17 4.90 -10.46 -5.30
CA ARG A 17 6.25 -9.88 -5.46
C ARG A 17 7.33 -10.89 -5.09
N ARG A 18 7.21 -11.54 -3.92
CA ARG A 18 8.28 -12.35 -3.35
C ARG A 18 8.41 -13.74 -3.96
N PHE A 19 7.29 -14.35 -4.36
CA PHE A 19 7.25 -15.74 -4.82
C PHE A 19 6.79 -15.90 -6.26
N HIS A 20 6.62 -14.80 -7.01
CA HIS A 20 6.22 -14.79 -8.41
C HIS A 20 4.91 -15.57 -8.69
N LEU A 21 3.98 -15.53 -7.73
CA LEU A 21 2.66 -16.17 -7.86
C LEU A 21 1.71 -15.35 -8.72
N THR A 22 0.68 -16.00 -9.26
CA THR A 22 -0.46 -15.26 -9.82
C THR A 22 -1.27 -14.57 -8.70
N ARG A 23 -2.03 -13.54 -9.05
CA ARG A 23 -2.89 -12.82 -8.09
C ARG A 23 -3.88 -13.77 -7.41
N ASP A 24 -4.43 -14.73 -8.16
CA ASP A 24 -5.45 -15.65 -7.66
C ASP A 24 -4.85 -16.69 -6.73
N GLN A 25 -3.66 -17.22 -7.04
CA GLN A 25 -2.92 -18.11 -6.14
C GLN A 25 -2.60 -17.41 -4.81
N ALA A 26 -2.10 -16.16 -4.87
CA ALA A 26 -1.78 -15.40 -3.66
C ALA A 26 -3.04 -15.08 -2.83
N ARG A 27 -4.15 -14.73 -3.48
CA ARG A 27 -5.44 -14.51 -2.81
C ARG A 27 -5.96 -15.78 -2.17
N ALA A 28 -5.86 -16.93 -2.83
CA ALA A 28 -6.26 -18.21 -2.28
C ALA A 28 -5.49 -18.55 -0.99
N ILE A 29 -4.17 -18.32 -0.97
CA ILE A 29 -3.36 -18.51 0.24
C ILE A 29 -3.89 -17.67 1.41
N VAL A 30 -4.13 -16.37 1.19
CA VAL A 30 -4.66 -15.47 2.23
C VAL A 30 -6.07 -15.88 2.65
N ALA A 31 -6.91 -16.27 1.69
CA ALA A 31 -8.28 -16.68 1.96
C ALA A 31 -8.36 -17.98 2.79
N THR A 32 -7.39 -18.88 2.66
CA THR A 32 -7.30 -20.10 3.48
C THR A 32 -6.76 -19.87 4.89
N CYS A 33 -6.28 -18.65 5.22
CA CYS A 33 -5.71 -18.36 6.54
C CYS A 33 -6.82 -17.96 7.55
N PRO A 34 -7.08 -18.76 8.60
CA PRO A 34 -8.15 -18.47 9.56
C PRO A 34 -7.97 -17.12 10.26
N SER A 35 -6.73 -16.83 10.64
CA SER A 35 -6.32 -15.57 11.27
C SER A 35 -6.56 -14.35 10.35
N CYS A 36 -6.39 -14.48 9.04
CA CYS A 36 -6.65 -13.37 8.11
C CYS A 36 -8.14 -13.14 7.83
N GLN A 37 -8.95 -14.20 7.84
CA GLN A 37 -10.39 -14.12 7.60
C GLN A 37 -11.15 -13.40 8.72
N GLN A 38 -10.70 -13.55 9.96
CA GLN A 38 -11.34 -12.93 11.14
C GLN A 38 -11.15 -11.40 11.22
N HIS A 39 -10.16 -10.86 10.50
CA HIS A 39 -9.74 -9.46 10.68
C HIS A 39 -9.84 -8.61 9.40
N ALA A 40 -10.95 -8.73 8.67
CA ALA A 40 -11.20 -7.90 7.49
C ALA A 40 -11.30 -6.40 7.84
N MET A 41 -10.65 -5.54 7.05
CA MET A 41 -10.70 -4.08 7.25
C MET A 41 -12.06 -3.51 6.84
N PRO A 42 -12.66 -2.59 7.61
CA PRO A 42 -13.83 -1.83 7.19
C PRO A 42 -13.55 -1.00 5.92
N THR A 43 -14.58 -0.81 5.10
CA THR A 43 -14.58 0.09 3.94
C THR A 43 -14.54 1.55 4.40
N MET A 44 -13.70 2.37 3.77
CA MET A 44 -13.35 3.71 4.28
C MET A 44 -14.28 4.84 3.79
N HIS A 45 -14.38 5.89 4.60
CA HIS A 45 -15.00 7.18 4.24
C HIS A 45 -14.13 7.99 3.27
N ALA A 46 -14.79 8.75 2.40
CA ALA A 46 -14.15 9.55 1.35
C ALA A 46 -13.60 10.87 1.92
N GLY A 47 -12.28 10.98 2.03
CA GLY A 47 -11.59 12.23 2.38
C GLY A 47 -10.16 12.22 1.82
N VAL A 48 -9.62 13.39 1.52
CA VAL A 48 -8.26 13.53 0.98
C VAL A 48 -7.37 14.14 2.03
N ASN A 49 -6.39 13.36 2.48
CA ASN A 49 -5.36 13.83 3.38
C ASN A 49 -4.13 14.27 2.55
N PRO A 50 -3.71 15.55 2.62
CA PRO A 50 -2.50 16.02 1.95
C PRO A 50 -1.26 15.25 2.42
N ARG A 51 -0.50 14.71 1.48
CA ARG A 51 0.72 13.93 1.73
C ARG A 51 1.95 14.70 1.28
N GLY A 52 3.12 14.28 1.78
CA GLY A 52 4.39 14.63 1.15
C GLY A 52 4.46 14.09 -0.28
N LEU A 53 5.22 14.77 -1.12
CA LEU A 53 5.63 14.35 -2.45
C LEU A 53 6.97 13.63 -2.43
N SER A 54 7.75 13.71 -1.35
CA SER A 54 8.94 12.89 -1.18
C SER A 54 8.99 12.24 0.21
N SER A 55 9.85 11.22 0.34
CA SER A 55 10.19 10.63 1.62
C SER A 55 10.76 11.69 2.55
N ASN A 56 10.45 11.57 3.84
CA ASN A 56 10.86 12.51 4.88
C ASN A 56 10.44 13.96 4.61
N GLU A 57 9.38 14.18 3.85
CA GLU A 57 8.79 15.51 3.71
C GLU A 57 7.77 15.76 4.82
N VAL A 58 6.74 14.90 4.90
CA VAL A 58 5.68 15.03 5.89
C VAL A 58 5.45 13.68 6.57
N TRP A 59 5.63 13.66 7.88
CA TRP A 59 5.22 12.56 8.74
C TRP A 59 3.92 12.88 9.47
N GLN A 60 3.13 11.85 9.75
CA GLN A 60 2.06 11.89 10.73
C GLN A 60 2.45 11.04 11.93
N MET A 61 2.28 11.59 13.13
CA MET A 61 2.59 10.91 14.37
C MET A 61 1.39 10.95 15.32
N ASP A 62 1.16 9.83 16.00
CA ASP A 62 0.13 9.68 17.02
C ASP A 62 0.46 8.51 17.97
N VAL A 63 -0.29 8.38 19.06
CA VAL A 63 -0.18 7.28 20.02
C VAL A 63 -1.42 6.39 19.93
N THR A 64 -1.21 5.08 19.90
CA THR A 64 -2.28 4.10 20.09
C THR A 64 -2.04 3.28 21.34
N HIS A 65 -3.13 2.84 21.97
CA HIS A 65 -3.06 1.90 23.09
C HIS A 65 -3.20 0.46 22.62
N ILE A 66 -2.29 -0.39 23.07
CA ILE A 66 -2.32 -1.84 22.88
C ILE A 66 -2.29 -2.51 24.26
N PRO A 67 -3.45 -2.80 24.87
CA PRO A 67 -3.54 -3.27 26.27
C PRO A 67 -2.72 -4.52 26.58
N GLN A 68 -2.55 -5.42 25.62
CA GLN A 68 -1.79 -6.66 25.80
C GLN A 68 -0.27 -6.44 26.04
N PHE A 69 0.23 -5.21 25.89
CA PHE A 69 1.61 -4.84 26.26
C PHE A 69 1.73 -4.35 27.72
N GLY A 70 0.64 -4.41 28.50
CA GLY A 70 0.64 -4.08 29.92
C GLY A 70 1.09 -2.63 30.18
N ARG A 71 2.15 -2.45 30.96
CA ARG A 71 2.71 -1.12 31.25
C ARG A 71 3.20 -0.40 30.00
N MET A 72 3.61 -1.13 28.96
CA MET A 72 4.12 -0.56 27.71
C MET A 72 3.05 -0.42 26.62
N LYS A 73 1.78 -0.27 27.03
CA LYS A 73 0.63 -0.18 26.11
C LYS A 73 0.64 1.06 25.22
N TYR A 74 1.42 2.09 25.55
CA TYR A 74 1.48 3.35 24.82
C TYR A 74 2.42 3.20 23.63
N VAL A 75 1.87 2.84 22.47
CA VAL A 75 2.65 2.65 21.26
C VAL A 75 2.62 3.94 20.46
N HIS A 76 3.76 4.63 20.44
CA HIS A 76 3.97 5.82 19.62
C HIS A 76 4.24 5.37 18.19
N VAL A 77 3.56 5.98 17.22
CA VAL A 77 3.61 5.59 15.81
C VAL A 77 3.91 6.81 14.96
N SER A 78 4.93 6.70 14.10
CA SER A 78 5.27 7.69 13.07
C SER A 78 5.12 7.06 11.69
N VAL A 79 4.48 7.77 10.78
CA VAL A 79 4.21 7.31 9.41
C VAL A 79 4.66 8.36 8.41
N ASP A 80 5.54 7.96 7.50
CA ASP A 80 5.87 8.77 6.34
C ASP A 80 4.68 8.78 5.36
N THR A 81 4.09 9.95 5.13
CA THR A 81 2.83 10.07 4.38
C THR A 81 2.96 9.77 2.89
N PHE A 82 4.18 9.86 2.35
CA PHE A 82 4.51 9.62 0.94
C PHE A 82 4.68 8.12 0.66
N SER A 83 5.62 7.48 1.35
CA SER A 83 6.01 6.08 1.18
C SER A 83 5.06 5.12 1.90
N GLY A 84 4.42 5.58 2.98
CA GLY A 84 3.67 4.75 3.91
C GLY A 84 4.56 3.91 4.83
N ALA A 85 5.86 4.19 4.92
CA ALA A 85 6.76 3.53 5.85
C ALA A 85 6.38 3.92 7.29
N VAL A 86 6.37 2.93 8.18
CA VAL A 86 5.88 3.07 9.55
C VAL A 86 7.00 2.76 10.52
N PHE A 87 7.17 3.60 11.52
CA PHE A 87 7.94 3.24 12.71
C PHE A 87 7.04 3.29 13.93
N ALA A 88 7.20 2.35 14.85
CA ALA A 88 6.46 2.33 16.10
C ALA A 88 7.32 1.81 17.25
N SER A 89 7.10 2.34 18.45
CA SER A 89 7.82 1.89 19.65
C SER A 89 6.89 1.87 20.87
N PRO A 90 6.92 0.81 21.70
CA PRO A 90 6.12 0.74 22.90
C PRO A 90 6.80 1.48 24.06
N HIS A 91 6.04 2.29 24.79
CA HIS A 91 6.49 3.11 25.92
C HIS A 91 5.56 2.97 27.12
N THR A 92 6.05 3.39 28.29
CA THR A 92 5.28 3.37 29.55
C THR A 92 4.36 4.56 29.75
N GLY A 93 4.36 5.53 28.82
CA GLY A 93 3.55 6.74 28.90
C GLY A 93 3.55 7.55 27.60
N GLU A 94 2.97 8.74 27.70
CA GLU A 94 2.79 9.70 26.60
C GLU A 94 3.48 11.03 26.91
N LYS A 95 4.42 11.09 27.86
CA LYS A 95 5.09 12.35 28.20
C LYS A 95 5.96 12.81 27.04
N ALA A 96 6.32 14.10 27.02
CA ALA A 96 7.23 14.65 26.01
C ALA A 96 8.54 13.84 25.89
N ALA A 97 9.10 13.38 27.01
CA ALA A 97 10.27 12.51 27.04
C ALA A 97 10.05 11.16 26.31
N ASP A 98 8.85 10.57 26.40
CA ASP A 98 8.52 9.31 25.70
C ASP A 98 8.37 9.55 24.19
N VAL A 99 7.71 10.67 23.81
CA VAL A 99 7.59 11.15 22.43
C VAL A 99 8.98 11.39 21.81
N ILE A 100 9.88 12.06 22.54
CA ILE A 100 11.24 12.35 22.08
C ILE A 100 12.05 11.06 21.90
N LYS A 101 11.98 10.12 22.85
CA LYS A 101 12.61 8.79 22.71
C LYS A 101 12.11 8.06 21.47
N HIS A 102 10.79 8.08 21.23
CA HIS A 102 10.22 7.52 20.00
C HIS A 102 10.82 8.18 18.75
N LEU A 103 10.84 9.52 18.69
CA LEU A 103 11.35 10.24 17.53
C LEU A 103 12.83 9.99 17.26
N LEU A 104 13.67 9.88 18.30
CA LEU A 104 15.07 9.52 18.13
C LEU A 104 15.24 8.15 17.45
N LEU A 105 14.44 7.17 17.85
CA LEU A 105 14.42 5.84 17.23
C LEU A 105 13.82 5.88 15.81
N ALA A 106 12.80 6.69 15.58
CA ALA A 106 12.20 6.85 14.26
C ALA A 106 13.17 7.54 13.28
N PHE A 107 13.90 8.55 13.74
CA PHE A 107 14.88 9.29 12.95
C PHE A 107 16.06 8.41 12.54
N SER A 108 16.49 7.48 13.39
CA SER A 108 17.53 6.53 13.00
C SER A 108 17.05 5.48 12.00
N PHE A 109 15.75 5.13 12.03
CA PHE A 109 15.19 4.10 11.16
C PHE A 109 14.73 4.63 9.78
N LEU A 110 14.09 5.80 9.73
CA LEU A 110 13.53 6.38 8.50
C LEU A 110 14.32 7.61 8.01
N GLY A 111 15.04 8.30 8.91
CA GLY A 111 15.62 9.61 8.63
C GLY A 111 14.80 10.75 9.25
N ILE A 112 15.18 12.00 8.97
CA ILE A 112 14.61 13.17 9.64
C ILE A 112 13.60 13.85 8.70
N PRO A 113 12.32 14.00 9.08
CA PRO A 113 11.32 14.65 8.27
C PRO A 113 11.49 16.18 8.23
N ARG A 114 11.02 16.83 7.17
CA ARG A 114 10.88 18.29 7.13
C ARG A 114 9.75 18.79 8.02
N GLU A 115 8.64 18.05 8.08
CA GLU A 115 7.45 18.40 8.84
C GLU A 115 6.84 17.18 9.54
N ILE A 116 6.45 17.36 10.80
CA ILE A 116 5.66 16.39 11.57
C ILE A 116 4.29 16.99 11.86
N LYS A 117 3.25 16.20 11.57
CA LYS A 117 1.87 16.49 11.91
C LYS A 117 1.42 15.64 13.08
N THR A 118 0.93 16.26 14.15
CA THR A 118 0.37 15.59 15.34
C THR A 118 -1.03 16.07 15.65
N ASP A 119 -1.72 15.43 16.59
CA ASP A 119 -2.89 16.03 17.23
C ASP A 119 -2.47 17.19 18.18
N ASN A 120 -3.46 17.73 18.89
CA ASN A 120 -3.26 18.77 19.92
C ASN A 120 -3.02 18.16 21.32
N GLY A 121 -2.51 16.93 21.41
CA GLY A 121 -2.18 16.30 22.67
C GLY A 121 -1.18 17.14 23.50
N PRO A 122 -1.31 17.15 24.84
CA PRO A 122 -0.51 18.01 25.71
C PRO A 122 1.01 17.74 25.61
N SER A 123 1.40 16.52 25.27
CA SER A 123 2.80 16.14 25.05
C SER A 123 3.43 16.87 23.86
N TYR A 124 2.67 17.03 22.77
CA TYR A 124 3.10 17.74 21.56
C TYR A 124 3.04 19.27 21.73
N ALA A 125 2.26 19.78 22.68
CA ALA A 125 2.21 21.21 23.01
C ALA A 125 3.36 21.66 23.93
N SER A 126 4.10 20.73 24.53
CA SER A 126 5.15 21.02 25.51
C SER A 126 6.32 21.82 24.93
N ARG A 127 6.94 22.65 25.78
CA ARG A 127 8.15 23.40 25.42
C ARG A 127 9.31 22.47 25.07
N GLU A 128 9.48 21.39 25.84
CA GLU A 128 10.51 20.39 25.61
C GLU A 128 10.44 19.78 24.20
N PHE A 129 9.23 19.40 23.77
CA PHE A 129 9.01 18.86 22.43
C PHE A 129 9.28 19.89 21.32
N ARG A 130 8.83 21.13 21.52
CA ARG A 130 9.07 22.23 20.57
C ARG A 130 10.56 22.53 20.41
N ASP A 131 11.28 22.63 21.52
CA ASP A 131 12.71 22.90 21.55
C ASP A 131 13.49 21.74 20.89
N PHE A 132 13.04 20.49 21.10
CA PHE A 132 13.59 19.33 20.41
C PHE A 132 13.41 19.44 18.89
N LEU A 133 12.20 19.65 18.39
CA LEU A 133 11.94 19.75 16.95
C LEU A 133 12.71 20.92 16.32
N GLN A 134 12.80 22.06 17.00
CA GLN A 134 13.58 23.20 16.54
C GLN A 134 15.06 22.86 16.36
N ARG A 135 15.68 22.13 17.30
CA ARG A 135 17.09 21.70 17.19
C ARG A 135 17.33 20.76 16.01
N TRP A 136 16.35 19.91 15.69
CA TRP A 136 16.42 19.00 14.55
C TRP A 136 15.97 19.64 13.22
N GLY A 137 15.58 20.93 13.24
CA GLY A 137 15.11 21.64 12.04
C GLY A 137 13.77 21.13 11.51
N VAL A 138 12.96 20.47 12.35
CA VAL A 138 11.68 19.87 11.96
C VAL A 138 10.54 20.83 12.23
N LYS A 139 9.71 21.10 11.22
CA LYS A 139 8.53 21.94 11.38
C LYS A 139 7.41 21.14 12.04
N HIS A 140 6.78 21.71 13.07
CA HIS A 140 5.61 21.12 13.70
C HIS A 140 4.32 21.76 13.16
N LYS A 141 3.36 20.93 12.76
CA LYS A 141 1.98 21.37 12.52
C LYS A 141 1.03 20.56 13.39
N THR A 142 0.14 21.23 14.09
CA THR A 142 -0.96 20.57 14.76
C THR A 142 -2.17 20.47 13.83
N GLY A 143 -2.89 19.35 13.91
CA GLY A 143 -4.16 19.20 13.21
C GLY A 143 -5.24 20.12 13.78
N ILE A 144 -6.27 20.39 12.98
CA ILE A 144 -7.53 20.94 13.51
C ILE A 144 -8.10 19.87 14.45
N PRO A 145 -8.42 20.20 15.72
CA PRO A 145 -9.06 19.25 16.62
C PRO A 145 -10.26 18.58 15.96
N TYR A 146 -10.36 17.26 16.07
CA TYR A 146 -11.50 16.47 15.56
C TYR A 146 -11.72 16.51 14.04
N SER A 147 -10.73 16.88 13.22
CA SER A 147 -10.84 16.75 11.77
C SER A 147 -10.54 15.32 11.32
N PRO A 148 -11.54 14.52 10.89
CA PRO A 148 -11.35 13.10 10.55
C PRO A 148 -10.39 12.90 9.37
N THR A 149 -10.20 13.93 8.55
CA THR A 149 -9.42 13.86 7.32
C THR A 149 -7.91 14.03 7.57
N GLY A 150 -7.54 14.82 8.58
CA GLY A 150 -6.15 15.19 8.87
C GLY A 150 -5.30 14.06 9.44
N GLN A 151 -5.91 13.09 10.12
CA GLN A 151 -5.23 12.00 10.84
C GLN A 151 -5.54 10.60 10.30
N ALA A 152 -6.33 10.50 9.23
CA ALA A 152 -6.73 9.21 8.66
C ALA A 152 -5.56 8.27 8.28
N ILE A 153 -4.35 8.80 8.00
CA ILE A 153 -3.19 7.95 7.66
C ILE A 153 -2.68 7.22 8.91
N VAL A 154 -2.49 7.94 10.02
CA VAL A 154 -2.00 7.33 11.25
C VAL A 154 -3.07 6.44 11.92
N GLU A 155 -4.34 6.84 11.89
CA GLU A 155 -5.46 6.00 12.36
C GLU A 155 -5.56 4.67 11.60
N ARG A 156 -5.45 4.72 10.25
CA ARG A 156 -5.40 3.51 9.43
C ARG A 156 -4.19 2.65 9.76
N THR A 157 -3.07 3.29 10.11
CA THR A 157 -1.87 2.59 10.53
C THR A 157 -2.05 1.91 11.87
N HIS A 158 -2.76 2.54 12.83
CA HIS A 158 -3.13 1.91 14.10
C HIS A 158 -3.95 0.64 13.88
N GLN A 159 -4.98 0.71 13.04
CA GLN A 159 -5.80 -0.46 12.68
C GLN A 159 -4.95 -1.56 12.06
N ASN A 160 -4.02 -1.20 11.16
CA ASN A 160 -3.15 -2.17 10.50
C ASN A 160 -2.15 -2.83 11.46
N ILE A 161 -1.54 -2.06 12.37
CA ILE A 161 -0.64 -2.60 13.41
C ILE A 161 -1.40 -3.58 14.30
N LYS A 162 -2.56 -3.18 14.84
CA LYS A 162 -3.38 -4.04 15.71
C LYS A 162 -3.79 -5.32 14.97
N ARG A 163 -4.29 -5.18 13.74
CA ARG A 163 -4.65 -6.32 12.89
C ARG A 163 -3.51 -7.31 12.70
N VAL A 164 -2.33 -6.85 12.28
CA VAL A 164 -1.19 -7.76 12.04
C VAL A 164 -0.70 -8.37 13.35
N LEU A 165 -0.75 -7.62 14.44
CA LEU A 165 -0.39 -8.09 15.77
C LEU A 165 -1.33 -9.21 16.26
N ASP A 166 -2.64 -9.04 16.07
CA ASP A 166 -3.65 -10.05 16.37
C ASP A 166 -3.47 -11.28 15.48
N GLN A 167 -3.17 -11.05 14.19
CA GLN A 167 -2.94 -12.13 13.25
C GLN A 167 -1.76 -13.03 13.64
N GLN A 168 -0.69 -12.41 14.13
CA GLN A 168 0.54 -13.06 14.56
C GLN A 168 0.50 -13.52 16.03
N ASN A 169 -0.60 -13.28 16.76
CA ASN A 169 -0.66 -13.45 18.22
C ASN A 169 -0.37 -14.90 18.66
N GLN A 170 -0.76 -15.91 17.87
CA GLN A 170 -0.49 -17.32 18.19
C GLN A 170 1.01 -17.63 18.24
N ILE A 171 1.80 -17.00 17.36
CA ILE A 171 3.26 -17.21 17.26
C ILE A 171 4.00 -16.35 18.29
N LEU A 172 3.45 -15.17 18.58
CA LEU A 172 4.09 -14.11 19.35
C LEU A 172 3.75 -14.11 20.85
N LYS A 173 2.96 -15.08 21.34
CA LYS A 173 2.32 -14.99 22.67
C LYS A 173 3.32 -14.84 23.83
N LEU A 174 4.49 -15.48 23.73
CA LEU A 174 5.52 -15.48 24.79
C LEU A 174 6.60 -14.41 24.60
N GLU A 175 6.53 -13.63 23.53
CA GLU A 175 7.55 -12.65 23.17
C GLU A 175 7.33 -11.31 23.87
N THR A 176 8.40 -10.55 24.06
CA THR A 176 8.34 -9.19 24.61
C THR A 176 7.57 -8.24 23.68
N PRO A 177 6.88 -7.21 24.20
CA PRO A 177 6.18 -6.21 23.37
C PRO A 177 7.03 -5.62 22.24
N GLN A 178 8.32 -5.40 22.49
CA GLN A 178 9.28 -4.90 21.51
C GLN A 178 9.48 -5.88 20.36
N ILE A 179 9.75 -7.16 20.64
CA ILE A 179 9.93 -8.19 19.61
C ILE A 179 8.64 -8.37 18.80
N ARG A 180 7.50 -8.40 19.50
CA ARG A 180 6.18 -8.50 18.86
C ARG A 180 5.94 -7.34 17.90
N LEU A 181 6.18 -6.11 18.33
CA LEU A 181 6.02 -4.94 17.48
C LEU A 181 7.02 -4.89 16.33
N ALA A 182 8.29 -5.24 16.57
CA ALA A 182 9.31 -5.30 15.53
C ALA A 182 8.93 -6.26 14.40
N ARG A 183 8.36 -7.43 14.74
CA ARG A 183 7.87 -8.40 13.75
C ARG A 183 6.67 -7.88 12.94
N VAL A 184 5.75 -7.18 13.59
CA VAL A 184 4.63 -6.51 12.93
C VAL A 184 5.14 -5.45 11.96
N LEU A 185 6.07 -4.59 12.40
CA LEU A 185 6.68 -3.55 11.56
C LEU A 185 7.45 -4.15 10.39
N TYR A 186 8.17 -5.26 10.59
CA TYR A 186 8.84 -5.98 9.51
C TYR A 186 7.83 -6.41 8.43
N THR A 187 6.71 -6.97 8.86
CA THR A 187 5.64 -7.40 7.95
C THR A 187 5.05 -6.21 7.18
N ILE A 188 4.76 -5.11 7.86
CA ILE A 188 4.16 -3.92 7.26
C ILE A 188 5.11 -3.24 6.28
N ASN A 189 6.38 -3.05 6.65
CA ASN A 189 7.33 -2.25 5.89
C ASN A 189 8.07 -3.01 4.79
N PHE A 190 8.34 -4.30 4.98
CA PHE A 190 9.23 -5.07 4.11
C PHE A 190 8.49 -6.14 3.31
N LEU A 191 7.39 -6.69 3.83
CA LEU A 191 6.69 -7.81 3.19
C LEU A 191 5.41 -7.37 2.48
N ASN A 192 4.62 -6.49 3.08
CA ASN A 192 3.37 -6.03 2.50
C ASN A 192 3.59 -5.07 1.33
N CYS A 193 2.80 -5.24 0.28
CA CYS A 193 2.82 -4.39 -0.92
C CYS A 193 1.39 -3.94 -1.30
N SER A 194 1.25 -3.11 -2.34
CA SER A 194 -0.04 -2.86 -2.99
C SER A 194 0.00 -3.32 -4.45
N PHE A 195 -1.15 -3.65 -5.04
CA PHE A 195 -1.19 -3.99 -6.47
C PHE A 195 -0.89 -2.79 -7.39
N GLU A 196 -1.09 -1.55 -6.93
CA GLU A 196 -0.69 -0.35 -7.69
C GLU A 196 0.81 -0.10 -7.62
N VAL A 197 1.44 -0.45 -6.49
CA VAL A 197 2.85 -0.22 -6.24
C VAL A 197 3.41 -1.47 -5.56
N MET A 198 4.05 -2.31 -6.37
CA MET A 198 4.60 -3.60 -5.91
C MET A 198 5.83 -3.43 -5.01
N ASN A 199 6.34 -2.21 -4.82
CA ASN A 199 7.39 -1.91 -3.86
C ASN A 199 6.85 -1.80 -2.42
N PRO A 200 7.41 -2.54 -1.45
CA PRO A 200 7.09 -2.37 -0.04
C PRO A 200 7.36 -0.93 0.41
N PRO A 201 6.71 -0.48 1.49
CA PRO A 201 6.89 0.87 2.02
C PRO A 201 8.35 1.30 2.20
N ILE A 202 9.21 0.42 2.71
CA ILE A 202 10.62 0.78 2.96
C ILE A 202 11.41 1.03 1.67
N ILE A 203 11.13 0.27 0.61
CA ILE A 203 11.77 0.45 -0.70
C ILE A 203 11.31 1.77 -1.31
N ARG A 204 10.01 2.07 -1.24
CA ARG A 204 9.45 3.36 -1.68
C ARG A 204 10.03 4.54 -0.90
N HIS A 205 10.36 4.32 0.37
CA HIS A 205 10.94 5.34 1.23
C HIS A 205 12.36 5.71 0.79
N PHE A 206 13.24 4.74 0.59
CA PHE A 206 14.65 5.04 0.27
C PHE A 206 14.95 5.19 -1.23
N GLU A 207 14.21 4.53 -2.12
CA GLU A 207 14.43 4.60 -3.58
C GLU A 207 13.53 5.66 -4.26
N GLY A 208 12.61 6.27 -3.51
CA GLY A 208 11.63 7.23 -4.02
C GLY A 208 10.50 6.59 -4.84
N ASN A 209 9.69 7.42 -5.50
CA ASN A 209 8.61 6.97 -6.37
C ASN A 209 8.95 7.23 -7.84
N PRO A 210 9.12 6.19 -8.67
CA PRO A 210 9.40 6.38 -10.10
C PRO A 210 8.28 7.14 -10.83
N ASN A 211 7.03 7.06 -10.35
CA ASN A 211 5.90 7.76 -10.96
C ASN A 211 5.96 9.29 -10.81
N LEU A 212 6.75 9.83 -9.88
CA LEU A 212 6.96 11.29 -9.76
C LEU A 212 8.02 11.83 -10.73
N LYS A 213 8.83 10.95 -11.32
CA LYS A 213 9.90 11.31 -12.26
C LYS A 213 9.44 11.31 -13.72
N LEU A 214 8.13 11.24 -13.98
CA LEU A 214 7.60 11.34 -15.34
C LEU A 214 7.99 12.72 -15.93
N GLU A 215 8.83 12.71 -16.97
CA GLU A 215 9.23 13.93 -17.69
C GLU A 215 8.03 14.65 -18.33
N LYS A 216 6.98 13.90 -18.67
CA LYS A 216 5.70 14.43 -19.14
C LYS A 216 4.60 14.04 -18.17
N LYS A 217 4.07 15.02 -17.45
CA LYS A 217 2.92 14.87 -16.58
C LYS A 217 1.66 14.87 -17.43
N PRO A 218 0.82 13.82 -17.38
CA PRO A 218 -0.37 13.77 -18.21
C PRO A 218 -1.38 14.84 -17.74
N PRO A 219 -1.99 15.59 -18.66
CA PRO A 219 -3.02 16.57 -18.31
C PRO A 219 -4.28 15.87 -17.80
N VAL A 220 -4.91 16.45 -16.80
CA VAL A 220 -6.18 15.97 -16.22
C VAL A 220 -7.16 17.12 -16.00
N PHE A 221 -8.44 16.80 -16.10
CA PHE A 221 -9.52 17.64 -15.61
C PHE A 221 -9.82 17.30 -14.14
N VAL A 222 -10.09 18.32 -13.34
CA VAL A 222 -10.40 18.19 -11.92
C VAL A 222 -11.71 18.89 -11.62
N LYS A 223 -12.63 18.22 -10.94
CA LYS A 223 -13.83 18.86 -10.41
C LYS A 223 -13.48 19.60 -9.13
N ASP A 224 -13.67 20.91 -9.10
CA ASP A 224 -13.46 21.74 -7.92
C ASP A 224 -14.51 21.39 -6.84
N PRO A 225 -14.10 21.02 -5.62
CA PRO A 225 -15.01 20.80 -4.49
C PRO A 225 -15.95 21.96 -4.20
N GLU A 226 -15.48 23.20 -4.32
CA GLU A 226 -16.19 24.39 -3.84
C GLU A 226 -17.19 24.89 -4.89
N THR A 227 -16.76 25.01 -6.15
CA THR A 227 -17.61 25.50 -7.23
C THR A 227 -18.35 24.40 -7.99
N MET A 228 -17.99 23.12 -7.77
CA MET A 228 -18.50 21.95 -8.51
C MET A 228 -18.26 22.01 -10.03
N ARG A 229 -17.42 22.92 -10.50
CA ARG A 229 -17.06 23.07 -11.92
C ARG A 229 -15.86 22.19 -12.26
N ILE A 230 -15.74 21.84 -13.54
CA ILE A 230 -14.58 21.11 -14.05
C ILE A 230 -13.53 22.14 -14.47
N GLU A 231 -12.36 22.08 -13.85
CA GLU A 231 -11.20 22.93 -14.10
C GLU A 231 -10.10 22.12 -14.80
N GLY A 232 -9.24 22.81 -15.56
CA GLY A 232 -8.08 22.23 -16.24
C GLY A 232 -8.07 22.49 -17.75
N PRO A 233 -7.14 21.87 -18.50
CA PRO A 233 -6.24 20.80 -18.06
C PRO A 233 -5.16 21.26 -17.06
N HIS A 234 -4.89 20.43 -16.05
CA HIS A 234 -3.81 20.59 -15.07
C HIS A 234 -2.85 19.42 -15.13
N ASP A 235 -1.58 19.63 -14.79
CA ASP A 235 -0.59 18.57 -14.78
C ASP A 235 -0.82 17.62 -13.59
N LEU A 236 -0.98 16.33 -13.87
CA LEU A 236 -1.06 15.30 -12.84
C LEU A 236 0.32 15.03 -12.23
N ILE A 237 0.44 15.23 -10.91
CA ILE A 237 1.66 14.91 -10.16
C ILE A 237 1.65 13.45 -9.71
N THR A 238 0.57 13.00 -9.07
CA THR A 238 0.43 11.62 -8.59
C THR A 238 -1.04 11.24 -8.44
N TRP A 239 -1.33 9.95 -8.56
CA TRP A 239 -2.68 9.38 -8.44
C TRP A 239 -2.61 8.04 -7.70
N GLY A 240 -3.40 7.90 -6.63
CA GLY A 240 -3.56 6.64 -5.89
C GLY A 240 -5.02 6.33 -5.55
N ARG A 241 -5.23 5.26 -4.76
CA ARG A 241 -6.58 4.88 -4.32
C ARG A 241 -7.21 5.97 -3.44
N GLY A 242 -8.23 6.63 -3.96
CA GLY A 242 -9.02 7.64 -3.25
C GLY A 242 -8.51 9.08 -3.34
N TYR A 243 -7.31 9.31 -3.90
CA TYR A 243 -6.70 10.64 -3.98
C TYR A 243 -5.91 10.86 -5.28
N ALA A 244 -5.71 12.12 -5.64
CA ALA A 244 -4.79 12.58 -6.67
C ALA A 244 -4.20 13.94 -6.27
N CYS A 245 -3.02 14.27 -6.80
CA CYS A 245 -2.38 15.57 -6.67
C CYS A 245 -2.14 16.16 -8.05
N VAL A 246 -2.55 17.41 -8.25
CA VAL A 246 -2.40 18.14 -9.51
C VAL A 246 -1.67 19.47 -9.28
N LEU A 247 -0.98 19.95 -10.30
CA LEU A 247 -0.38 21.27 -10.31
C LEU A 247 -1.32 22.27 -11.00
N THR A 248 -1.82 23.22 -10.22
CA THR A 248 -2.66 24.33 -10.69
C THR A 248 -1.85 25.62 -10.75
N PRO A 249 -2.33 26.70 -11.39
CA PRO A 249 -1.66 28.00 -11.37
C PRO A 249 -1.41 28.57 -9.96
N SER A 250 -2.25 28.20 -8.98
CA SER A 250 -2.11 28.56 -7.57
C SER A 250 -1.24 27.59 -6.74
N GLY A 251 -0.68 26.56 -7.39
CA GLY A 251 0.22 25.58 -6.77
C GLY A 251 -0.35 24.16 -6.72
N LEU A 252 0.26 23.32 -5.88
CA LEU A 252 -0.10 21.91 -5.71
C LEU A 252 -1.44 21.76 -4.98
N ARG A 253 -2.35 20.98 -5.55
CA ARG A 253 -3.68 20.72 -4.99
C ARG A 253 -3.93 19.22 -4.86
N TRP A 254 -4.29 18.77 -3.65
CA TRP A 254 -4.75 17.41 -3.40
C TRP A 254 -6.27 17.33 -3.55
N VAL A 255 -6.76 16.38 -4.35
CA VAL A 255 -8.19 16.21 -4.68
C VAL A 255 -8.62 14.74 -4.64
N PRO A 256 -9.91 14.44 -4.44
CA PRO A 256 -10.39 13.07 -4.44
C PRO A 256 -10.22 12.43 -5.81
N ALA A 257 -9.71 11.20 -5.86
CA ALA A 257 -9.52 10.48 -7.14
C ALA A 257 -10.81 10.40 -7.98
N LYS A 258 -11.98 10.33 -7.33
CA LYS A 258 -13.29 10.30 -7.99
C LYS A 258 -13.63 11.57 -8.80
N TRP A 259 -12.92 12.67 -8.54
CA TRP A 259 -13.11 13.98 -9.19
C TRP A 259 -12.05 14.29 -10.25
N VAL A 260 -11.11 13.37 -10.49
CA VAL A 260 -10.07 13.52 -11.51
C VAL A 260 -10.43 12.67 -12.73
N ARG A 261 -10.29 13.26 -13.92
CA ARG A 261 -10.51 12.61 -15.21
C ARG A 261 -9.31 12.86 -16.14
N PRO A 262 -8.79 11.85 -16.86
CA PRO A 262 -7.77 12.07 -17.88
C PRO A 262 -8.23 13.07 -18.94
N TYR A 263 -7.36 14.00 -19.33
CA TYR A 263 -7.59 14.84 -20.51
C TYR A 263 -7.25 14.01 -21.75
N ILE A 264 -8.23 13.83 -22.64
CA ILE A 264 -8.02 13.23 -23.95
C ILE A 264 -8.05 14.38 -24.96
N PRO A 265 -6.92 14.71 -25.62
CA PRO A 265 -6.94 15.68 -26.71
C PRO A 265 -7.96 15.22 -27.75
N LYS A 266 -8.90 16.10 -28.13
CA LYS A 266 -9.72 15.84 -29.31
C LYS A 266 -8.74 15.75 -30.47
N ALA A 267 -8.59 14.58 -31.07
CA ALA A 267 -7.87 14.46 -32.32
C ALA A 267 -8.51 15.45 -33.28
N SER A 268 -7.71 16.35 -33.85
CA SER A 268 -8.15 17.13 -35.01
C SER A 268 -8.71 16.12 -36.00
N GLU A 269 -10.00 16.20 -36.32
CA GLU A 269 -10.59 15.42 -37.41
C GLU A 269 -9.80 15.76 -38.67
N LYS A 270 -8.81 14.92 -39.01
CA LYS A 270 -8.29 14.89 -40.37
C LYS A 270 -9.42 14.29 -41.22
N PRO A 271 -9.76 14.88 -42.38
CA PRO A 271 -10.86 14.38 -43.20
C PRO A 271 -10.61 12.90 -43.50
N VAL A 272 -11.58 12.06 -43.14
CA VAL A 272 -11.56 10.63 -43.49
C VAL A 272 -11.61 10.55 -45.01
N GLN A 273 -10.49 10.20 -45.64
CA GLN A 273 -10.50 9.76 -47.04
C GLN A 273 -11.32 8.47 -47.10
N GLN A 274 -12.49 8.55 -47.74
CA GLN A 274 -13.35 7.41 -48.04
C GLN A 274 -12.56 6.37 -48.83
N VAL A 275 -12.13 5.30 -48.16
CA VAL A 275 -11.66 4.10 -48.85
C VAL A 275 -12.90 3.32 -49.27
N LYS A 276 -13.15 3.27 -50.58
CA LYS A 276 -14.23 2.47 -51.18
C LYS A 276 -14.06 1.00 -50.79
N ASN A 277 -15.12 0.42 -50.23
CA ASN A 277 -15.21 -1.02 -49.95
C ASN A 277 -15.03 -1.83 -51.24
N VAL A 278 -13.95 -2.61 -51.33
CA VAL A 278 -13.82 -3.71 -52.30
C VAL A 278 -14.15 -4.99 -51.56
N ALA A 279 -15.32 -5.56 -51.87
CA ALA A 279 -15.79 -6.83 -51.33
C ALA A 279 -14.90 -7.99 -51.80
N LEU A 280 -14.13 -8.60 -50.90
CA LEU A 280 -13.50 -9.90 -51.15
C LEU A 280 -14.51 -11.03 -50.91
N ARG A 281 -15.10 -11.52 -52.00
CA ARG A 281 -15.84 -12.80 -52.08
C ARG A 281 -14.92 -13.95 -51.65
N ARG A 282 -15.15 -14.54 -50.47
CA ARG A 282 -14.57 -15.84 -50.10
C ARG A 282 -15.28 -16.96 -50.87
N LYS A 283 -14.64 -17.50 -51.92
CA LYS A 283 -15.03 -18.79 -52.51
C LYS A 283 -14.56 -19.92 -51.59
N ARG A 284 -15.49 -20.70 -51.02
CA ARG A 284 -15.22 -21.98 -50.36
C ARG A 284 -14.77 -22.99 -51.43
N LYS A 285 -13.60 -23.62 -51.26
CA LYS A 285 -13.22 -24.85 -51.99
C LYS A 285 -13.73 -26.07 -51.20
N PRO A 286 -14.32 -27.09 -51.85
CA PRO A 286 -14.69 -28.33 -51.19
C PRO A 286 -13.47 -29.26 -51.05
N ILE A 287 -13.38 -29.94 -49.90
CA ILE A 287 -12.40 -30.99 -49.62
C ILE A 287 -12.99 -32.32 -50.14
N ARG A 288 -12.21 -33.09 -50.91
CA ARG A 288 -12.59 -34.44 -51.39
C ARG A 288 -12.24 -35.50 -50.34
N PRO A 289 -12.99 -36.62 -50.27
CA PRO A 289 -12.70 -37.71 -49.34
C PRO A 289 -11.56 -38.60 -49.88
N VAL A 290 -10.76 -39.15 -48.97
CA VAL A 290 -9.80 -40.22 -49.27
C VAL A 290 -10.24 -41.46 -48.49
N GLU A 291 -10.25 -42.58 -49.20
CA GLU A 291 -10.77 -43.89 -48.83
C GLU A 291 -9.92 -44.64 -47.80
N GLU A 292 -10.58 -45.66 -47.25
CA GLU A 292 -10.25 -46.59 -46.19
C GLU A 292 -9.26 -47.67 -46.65
N GLU A 293 -8.24 -48.03 -45.85
CA GLU A 293 -7.64 -49.36 -45.92
C GLU A 293 -7.16 -49.84 -44.53
N ARG A 294 -7.33 -51.15 -44.30
CA ARG A 294 -7.52 -51.80 -43.00
C ARG A 294 -6.25 -52.42 -42.39
N LEU A 295 -6.37 -52.68 -41.07
CA LEU A 295 -5.87 -53.82 -40.27
C LEU A 295 -4.37 -53.91 -39.94
N ILE A 296 -4.05 -53.95 -38.63
CA ILE A 296 -3.51 -55.12 -37.88
C ILE A 296 -3.39 -54.73 -36.37
N GLN A 297 -3.91 -55.58 -35.46
CA GLN A 297 -3.72 -55.50 -34.00
C GLN A 297 -2.34 -56.07 -33.58
N PRO A 298 -1.84 -55.83 -32.35
CA PRO A 298 -2.08 -56.85 -31.32
C PRO A 298 -2.26 -56.33 -29.88
N SER A 299 -2.57 -57.32 -29.05
CA SER A 299 -3.10 -57.37 -27.69
C SER A 299 -2.11 -57.15 -26.55
N SER A 300 -2.70 -57.05 -25.34
CA SER A 300 -2.22 -57.58 -24.04
C SER A 300 -1.59 -56.60 -23.04
N ILE A 301 -2.47 -56.20 -22.12
CA ILE A 301 -2.31 -55.81 -20.71
C ILE A 301 -1.21 -56.60 -19.96
N ARG A 302 -0.42 -55.91 -19.12
CA ARG A 302 0.02 -56.39 -17.78
C ARG A 302 0.51 -55.22 -16.91
N GLU A 303 -0.12 -55.05 -15.75
CA GLU A 303 0.35 -54.23 -14.63
C GLU A 303 1.52 -54.92 -13.89
N PRO A 304 2.30 -54.16 -13.08
CA PRO A 304 2.77 -54.72 -11.82
C PRO A 304 2.52 -53.82 -10.59
N ARG A 305 2.39 -54.53 -9.46
CA ARG A 305 2.07 -54.11 -8.09
C ARG A 305 3.27 -53.61 -7.29
N GLU A 306 2.91 -53.03 -6.14
CA GLU A 306 3.66 -52.48 -5.01
C GLU A 306 4.66 -53.43 -4.30
N ASP A 307 5.54 -52.75 -3.54
CA ASP A 307 6.32 -53.15 -2.35
C ASP A 307 7.49 -54.12 -2.47
N ASP A 308 8.70 -53.66 -2.12
CA ASP A 308 9.26 -53.94 -0.79
C ASP A 308 10.53 -53.14 -0.44
N ALA A 309 10.74 -53.04 0.88
CA ALA A 309 11.75 -52.31 1.64
C ALA A 309 13.23 -52.62 1.29
N PHE A 310 14.15 -51.75 1.71
CA PHE A 310 15.07 -52.04 2.82
C PHE A 310 15.92 -50.81 3.18
N SER A 311 15.84 -50.43 4.47
CA SER A 311 16.80 -49.60 5.18
C SER A 311 17.70 -50.53 5.99
N THR A 312 18.99 -50.23 6.07
CA THR A 312 19.75 -50.22 7.33
C THR A 312 20.90 -49.24 7.21
#